data_AF-A0A653US40-F1
#
_entry.id   AF-A0A653US40-F1
#
_cell.length_a   1.000
_cell.length_b   1.000
_cell.length_c   1.000
_cell.angle_alpha   90.00
_cell.angle_beta   90.00
_cell.angle_gamma   90.00
#
_symmetry.space_group_name_H-M   'P 1'
#
loop_
_entity.id
_entity.type
_entity.pdbx_description
1 polymer ?
#
loop_
_entity_poly.entity_id
_entity_poly.type
_entity_poly.pdbx_seq_one_letter_code
_entity_poly.pdbx_strand_id
1 'polypeptide(L)'
;MTPIPTEWDITHTCGHTVRKNLSNKPAGQRAGTARWFAKNRQCPACEAEQRAAEDAEFRAEAERDGMPELIGNDGAVRWAVRIRQEFLRASFRELVETNLVDAAVFQRDVLEAARRVTAARWWIDNREIAAADLPELLAEPGPGAIARTRPPAGPGAASSEPAPAAGRVSFFDKKANR
;
A
#
# COMPACT_ATOMS: atom_id res chain seq x y z
N MET A 1 11.33 40.11 30.20
CA MET A 1 10.17 39.24 29.92
C MET A 1 10.62 38.22 28.89
N THR A 2 10.75 36.94 29.26
CA THR A 2 11.29 35.93 28.35
C THR A 2 10.21 35.53 27.34
N PRO A 3 10.49 35.53 26.02
CA PRO A 3 9.50 35.13 25.03
C PRO A 3 9.12 33.66 25.22
N ILE A 4 7.84 33.34 25.03
CA ILE A 4 7.35 31.96 25.09
C ILE A 4 7.94 31.17 23.91
N PRO A 5 8.55 29.99 24.14
CA PRO A 5 9.15 29.18 23.09
C PRO A 5 8.17 28.84 21.97
N THR A 6 8.66 28.90 20.74
CA THR A 6 7.97 28.42 19.53
C THR A 6 8.31 26.97 19.24
N GLU A 7 9.48 26.49 19.64
CA GLU A 7 9.91 25.10 19.48
C GLU A 7 9.74 24.33 20.79
N TRP A 8 9.17 23.13 20.68
CA TRP A 8 8.85 22.27 21.81
C TRP A 8 9.37 20.87 21.53
N ASP A 9 10.13 20.33 22.48
CA ASP A 9 10.49 18.91 22.49
C ASP A 9 9.34 18.15 23.17
N ILE A 10 8.69 17.29 22.40
CA ILE A 10 7.47 16.57 22.80
C ILE A 10 7.81 15.11 22.96
N THR A 11 7.91 14.65 24.21
CA THR A 11 8.05 13.22 24.53
C THR A 11 6.67 12.57 24.54
N HIS A 12 6.43 11.66 23.61
CA HIS A 12 5.19 10.91 23.49
C HIS A 12 5.12 9.76 24.52
N THR A 13 3.93 9.18 24.70
CA THR A 13 3.70 8.03 25.60
C THR A 13 4.56 6.80 25.28
N CYS A 14 4.99 6.63 24.03
CA CYS A 14 5.91 5.57 23.60
C CYS A 14 7.39 5.84 23.95
N GLY A 15 7.72 6.99 24.55
CA GLY A 15 9.09 7.37 24.93
C GLY A 15 9.87 8.15 23.88
N HIS A 16 9.41 8.20 22.63
CA HIS A 16 10.04 8.99 21.57
C HIS A 16 9.84 10.50 21.78
N THR A 17 10.90 11.27 21.60
CA THR A 17 10.87 12.74 21.64
C THR A 17 10.94 13.33 20.23
N VAL A 18 10.03 14.26 19.93
CA VAL A 18 9.95 14.95 18.64
C VAL A 18 10.04 16.44 18.86
N ARG A 19 10.96 17.10 18.16
CA ARG A 19 11.02 18.56 18.13
C ARG A 19 9.96 19.10 17.18
N LYS A 20 9.05 19.94 17.68
CA LYS A 20 7.94 20.51 16.91
C LYS A 20 7.88 22.02 17.00
N ASN A 21 7.76 22.67 15.86
CA ASN A 21 7.52 24.09 15.77
C ASN A 21 6.01 24.39 15.92
N LEU A 22 5.66 25.19 16.92
CA LEU A 22 4.31 25.65 17.26
C LEU A 22 4.17 27.18 17.12
N SER A 23 5.00 27.82 16.29
CA SER A 23 4.93 29.27 16.02
C SER A 23 3.58 29.69 15.44
N ASN A 24 2.92 28.80 14.69
CA ASN A 24 1.58 28.99 14.14
C ASN A 24 0.46 28.97 15.21
N LYS A 25 0.76 28.61 16.47
CA LYS A 25 -0.17 28.68 17.59
C LYS A 25 0.06 29.95 18.40
N PRO A 26 -1.02 30.59 18.92
CA PRO A 26 -0.90 31.68 19.89
C PRO A 26 -0.04 31.26 21.09
N ALA A 27 0.75 32.18 21.63
CA ALA A 27 1.76 31.85 22.65
C ALA A 27 1.17 31.12 23.87
N GLY A 28 -0.01 31.53 24.34
CA GLY A 28 -0.71 30.87 25.46
C GLY A 28 -1.20 29.44 25.18
N GLN A 29 -1.30 29.03 23.91
CA GLN A 29 -1.78 27.69 23.54
C GLN A 29 -0.65 26.69 23.26
N ARG A 30 0.59 27.16 23.07
CA ARG A 30 1.72 26.30 22.64
C ARG A 30 2.01 25.18 23.63
N ALA A 31 2.10 25.51 24.92
CA ALA A 31 2.35 24.53 25.99
C ALA A 31 1.23 23.49 26.09
N GLY A 32 -0.04 23.92 26.02
CA GLY A 32 -1.19 23.02 26.04
C GLY A 32 -1.21 22.09 24.82
N THR A 33 -0.89 22.63 23.64
CA THR A 33 -0.80 21.87 22.38
C THR A 33 0.32 20.83 22.45
N ALA A 34 1.50 21.19 22.96
CA ALA A 34 2.61 20.26 23.16
C ALA A 34 2.23 19.10 24.09
N ARG A 35 1.58 19.40 25.23
CA ARG A 35 1.07 18.39 26.17
C ARG A 35 0.01 17.49 25.54
N TRP A 36 -0.87 18.05 24.71
CA TRP A 36 -1.89 17.27 24.01
C TRP A 36 -1.26 16.30 23.00
N PHE A 37 -0.27 16.74 22.22
CA PHE A 37 0.48 15.87 21.30
C PHE A 37 1.17 14.72 22.05
N ALA A 38 1.84 15.01 23.16
CA ALA A 38 2.53 14.01 23.98
C ALA A 38 1.61 12.87 24.45
N LYS A 39 0.36 13.21 24.82
CA LYS A 39 -0.59 12.25 25.42
C LYS A 39 -1.54 11.58 24.43
N ASN A 40 -1.98 12.30 23.40
CA ASN A 40 -3.13 11.89 22.59
C ASN A 40 -2.78 11.54 21.13
N ARG A 41 -1.56 11.84 20.67
CA ARG A 41 -1.12 11.50 19.31
C ARG A 41 -0.02 10.46 19.37
N GLN A 42 -0.11 9.49 18.47
CA GLN A 42 0.99 8.59 18.19
C GLN A 42 2.19 9.42 17.69
N CYS A 43 3.40 9.00 18.04
CA CYS A 43 4.58 9.70 17.56
C CYS A 43 4.81 9.38 16.07
N PRO A 44 5.41 10.29 15.30
CA PRO A 44 5.68 10.09 13.88
C PRO A 44 6.57 8.87 13.58
N ALA A 45 7.46 8.49 14.51
CA ALA A 45 8.32 7.32 14.37
C ALA A 45 7.50 6.02 14.41
N CYS A 46 6.68 5.83 15.43
CA CYS A 46 5.79 4.67 15.51
C CYS A 46 4.75 4.66 14.38
N GLU A 47 4.22 5.82 13.97
CA GLU A 47 3.34 5.91 12.78
C GLU A 47 4.08 5.50 11.49
N ALA A 48 5.37 5.79 11.37
CA ALA A 48 6.17 5.39 10.21
C ALA A 48 6.50 3.88 10.24
N GLU A 49 6.86 3.34 11.40
CA GLU A 49 7.10 1.90 11.60
C GLU A 49 5.85 1.08 11.28
N GLN A 50 4.69 1.50 11.81
CA GLN A 50 3.43 0.83 11.53
C GLN A 50 3.09 0.84 10.04
N ARG A 51 3.22 1.99 9.38
CA ARG A 51 3.01 2.08 7.92
C ARG A 51 3.99 1.21 7.14
N ALA A 52 5.26 1.15 7.55
CA ALA A 52 6.26 0.31 6.90
C ALA A 52 5.95 -1.19 7.07
N ALA A 53 5.45 -1.59 8.23
CA ALA A 53 4.99 -2.95 8.49
C ALA A 53 3.78 -3.31 7.61
N GLU A 54 2.75 -2.46 7.58
CA GLU A 54 1.58 -2.64 6.70
C GLU A 54 2.00 -2.73 5.22
N ASP A 55 2.88 -1.84 4.76
CA ASP A 55 3.40 -1.85 3.38
C ASP A 55 4.21 -3.13 3.08
N ALA A 56 4.89 -3.70 4.07
CA ALA A 56 5.59 -4.99 3.92
C ALA A 56 4.61 -6.15 3.83
N GLU A 57 3.51 -6.13 4.59
CA GLU A 57 2.46 -7.15 4.52
C GLU A 57 1.82 -7.22 3.13
N PHE A 58 1.40 -6.08 2.57
CA PHE A 58 0.82 -6.03 1.23
C PHE A 58 1.79 -6.48 0.15
N ARG A 59 3.09 -6.18 0.29
CA ARG A 59 4.13 -6.66 -0.64
C ARG A 59 4.33 -8.17 -0.54
N ALA A 60 4.42 -8.71 0.67
CA ALA A 60 4.55 -10.15 0.89
C ALA A 60 3.32 -10.92 0.39
N GLU A 61 2.14 -10.30 0.45
CA GLU A 61 0.92 -10.85 -0.12
C GLU A 61 0.94 -10.84 -1.65
N ALA A 62 1.27 -9.69 -2.25
CA ALA A 62 1.41 -9.59 -3.71
C ALA A 62 2.41 -10.63 -4.24
N GLU A 63 3.54 -10.82 -3.56
CA GLU A 63 4.52 -11.86 -3.89
C GLU A 63 3.91 -13.27 -3.79
N ARG A 64 3.19 -13.56 -2.70
CA ARG A 64 2.49 -14.85 -2.50
C ARG A 64 1.48 -15.15 -3.59
N ASP A 65 0.78 -14.13 -4.09
CA ASP A 65 -0.21 -14.26 -5.16
C ASP A 65 0.42 -14.23 -6.58
N GLY A 66 1.75 -14.13 -6.66
CA GLY A 66 2.49 -14.09 -7.92
C GLY A 66 2.27 -12.80 -8.71
N MET A 67 2.05 -11.69 -8.02
CA MET A 67 1.85 -10.38 -8.65
C MET A 67 3.18 -9.67 -8.88
N PRO A 68 3.47 -9.21 -10.13
CA PRO A 68 4.73 -8.53 -10.42
C PRO A 68 4.83 -7.17 -9.72
N GLU A 69 6.05 -6.68 -9.60
CA GLU A 69 6.32 -5.33 -9.10
C GLU A 69 5.68 -4.27 -10.01
N LEU A 70 5.09 -3.25 -9.38
CA LEU A 70 4.47 -2.14 -10.09
C LEU A 70 5.51 -1.07 -10.42
N ILE A 71 5.34 -0.42 -11.56
CA ILE A 71 6.24 0.62 -12.06
C ILE A 71 5.58 1.99 -11.85
N GLY A 72 6.34 2.91 -11.26
CA GLY A 72 5.92 4.27 -10.96
C GLY A 72 6.90 4.95 -9.99
N ASN A 73 6.52 6.12 -9.47
CA ASN A 73 7.24 6.72 -8.34
C ASN A 73 7.01 5.91 -7.06
N ASP A 74 7.99 5.82 -6.16
CA ASP A 74 7.93 4.98 -4.95
C ASP A 74 6.66 5.18 -4.13
N GLY A 75 6.22 6.43 -3.95
CA GLY A 75 4.99 6.73 -3.22
C GLY A 75 3.73 6.19 -3.92
N ALA A 76 3.69 6.27 -5.25
CA ALA A 76 2.59 5.72 -6.05
C ALA A 76 2.63 4.20 -6.07
N VAL A 77 3.81 3.58 -6.18
CA VAL A 77 3.98 2.12 -6.14
C VAL A 77 3.51 1.56 -4.81
N ARG A 78 3.95 2.12 -3.68
CA ARG A 78 3.51 1.68 -2.34
C ARG A 78 1.99 1.72 -2.20
N TRP A 79 1.37 2.82 -2.63
CA TRP A 79 -0.08 2.95 -2.57
C TRP A 79 -0.82 2.01 -3.53
N ALA A 80 -0.32 1.87 -4.76
CA ALA A 80 -0.92 1.02 -5.78
C ALA A 80 -0.86 -0.47 -5.43
N VAL A 81 0.20 -0.93 -4.74
CA VAL A 81 0.27 -2.33 -4.26
C VAL A 81 -0.85 -2.62 -3.26
N ARG A 82 -1.10 -1.71 -2.31
CA ARG A 82 -2.24 -1.81 -1.38
C ARG A 82 -3.56 -1.87 -2.14
N ILE A 83 -3.80 -0.90 -3.04
CA ILE A 83 -5.03 -0.84 -3.85
C ILE A 83 -5.24 -2.13 -4.63
N ARG A 84 -4.20 -2.63 -5.32
CA ARG A 84 -4.29 -3.85 -6.14
C ARG A 84 -4.75 -5.05 -5.31
N GLN A 85 -4.13 -5.28 -4.15
CA GLN A 85 -4.50 -6.41 -3.28
C GLN A 85 -5.93 -6.26 -2.74
N GLU A 86 -6.30 -5.07 -2.28
CA GLU A 86 -7.64 -4.79 -1.77
C GLU A 86 -8.71 -4.97 -2.85
N PHE A 87 -8.45 -4.47 -4.06
CA PHE A 87 -9.39 -4.54 -5.18
C PHE A 87 -9.58 -5.98 -5.68
N LEU A 88 -8.50 -6.76 -5.78
CA LEU A 88 -8.56 -8.18 -6.13
C LEU A 88 -9.32 -8.99 -5.07
N ARG A 89 -9.07 -8.74 -3.77
CA ARG A 89 -9.81 -9.37 -2.67
C ARG A 89 -11.29 -9.05 -2.72
N ALA A 90 -11.64 -7.78 -2.90
CA ALA A 90 -13.03 -7.35 -3.02
C ALA A 90 -13.70 -8.03 -4.22
N SER A 91 -13.02 -8.07 -5.36
CA SER A 91 -13.53 -8.73 -6.57
C SER A 91 -13.76 -10.22 -6.36
N PHE A 92 -12.83 -10.89 -5.68
CA PHE A 92 -12.98 -12.31 -5.34
C PHE A 92 -14.17 -12.58 -4.40
N ARG A 93 -14.36 -11.74 -3.37
CA ARG A 93 -15.53 -11.87 -2.48
C ARG A 93 -16.84 -11.71 -3.24
N GLU A 94 -16.93 -10.65 -4.05
CA GLU A 94 -18.14 -10.34 -4.80
C GLU A 94 -18.45 -11.34 -5.91
N LEU A 95 -17.45 -11.95 -6.55
CA LEU A 95 -17.66 -12.84 -7.69
C LEU A 95 -17.60 -14.32 -7.33
N VAL A 96 -16.64 -14.73 -6.49
CA VAL A 96 -16.36 -16.15 -6.21
C VAL A 96 -17.04 -16.65 -4.95
N GLU A 97 -17.18 -15.83 -3.91
CA GLU A 97 -17.87 -16.24 -2.68
C GLU A 97 -19.40 -16.23 -2.87
N THR A 98 -19.92 -15.35 -3.72
CA THR A 98 -21.34 -15.31 -4.13
C THR A 98 -21.69 -16.33 -5.23
N ASN A 99 -20.70 -17.07 -5.75
CA ASN A 99 -20.83 -18.06 -6.82
C ASN A 99 -21.27 -17.50 -8.20
N LEU A 100 -20.97 -16.24 -8.50
CA LEU A 100 -21.13 -15.68 -9.85
C LEU A 100 -20.04 -16.16 -10.81
N VAL A 101 -18.83 -16.39 -10.30
CA VAL A 101 -17.66 -16.87 -11.06
C VAL A 101 -16.99 -18.01 -10.29
N ASP A 102 -16.58 -19.06 -11.00
CA ASP A 102 -15.81 -20.15 -10.39
C ASP A 102 -14.40 -19.69 -9.98
N ALA A 103 -13.87 -20.23 -8.88
CA ALA A 103 -12.54 -19.85 -8.39
C ALA A 103 -11.42 -20.12 -9.40
N ALA A 104 -11.48 -21.22 -10.16
CA ALA A 104 -10.48 -21.53 -11.18
C ALA A 104 -10.57 -20.58 -12.38
N VAL A 105 -11.79 -20.14 -12.72
CA VAL A 105 -12.00 -19.12 -13.76
C VAL A 105 -11.45 -17.77 -13.30
N PHE A 106 -11.70 -17.36 -12.05
CA PHE A 106 -11.13 -16.14 -11.49
C PHE A 106 -9.60 -16.16 -11.51
N GLN A 107 -8.98 -17.27 -11.11
CA GLN A 107 -7.53 -17.43 -11.17
C GLN A 107 -6.98 -17.32 -12.61
N ARG A 108 -7.59 -18.03 -13.55
CA ARG A 108 -7.12 -18.06 -14.95
C ARG A 108 -7.33 -16.73 -15.67
N ASP A 109 -8.48 -16.09 -15.48
CA ASP A 109 -8.87 -14.94 -16.31
C ASP A 109 -8.56 -13.62 -15.62
N VAL A 110 -8.89 -13.49 -14.33
CA VAL A 110 -8.76 -12.23 -13.60
C VAL A 110 -7.34 -12.05 -13.07
N LEU A 111 -6.76 -13.05 -12.38
CA LEU A 111 -5.42 -12.90 -11.83
C LEU A 111 -4.35 -12.82 -12.93
N GLU A 112 -4.44 -13.63 -14.00
CA GLU A 112 -3.49 -13.53 -15.12
C GLU A 112 -3.61 -12.22 -15.89
N ALA A 113 -4.81 -11.62 -15.99
CA ALA A 113 -4.97 -10.29 -16.54
C ALA A 113 -4.39 -9.22 -15.61
N ALA A 114 -4.65 -9.31 -14.30
CA ALA A 114 -4.08 -8.42 -13.29
C ALA A 114 -2.55 -8.39 -13.31
N ARG A 115 -1.90 -9.55 -13.50
CA ARG A 115 -0.43 -9.65 -13.63
C ARG A 115 0.14 -8.87 -14.82
N ARG A 116 -0.64 -8.67 -15.88
CA ARG A 116 -0.20 -7.91 -17.06
C ARG A 116 -0.24 -6.39 -16.80
N VAL A 117 -1.00 -5.92 -15.81
CA VAL A 117 -1.14 -4.50 -15.48
C VAL A 117 -0.08 -4.07 -14.46
N THR A 118 1.05 -3.58 -14.97
CA THR A 118 2.23 -3.20 -14.16
C THR A 118 2.30 -1.71 -13.81
N ALA A 119 1.46 -0.86 -14.39
CA ALA A 119 1.49 0.57 -14.11
C ALA A 119 0.82 0.89 -12.76
N ALA A 120 1.58 1.45 -11.80
CA ALA A 120 1.03 1.87 -10.51
C ALA A 120 -0.12 2.88 -10.66
N ARG A 121 0.00 3.77 -11.66
CA ARG A 121 -1.01 4.79 -11.93
C ARG A 121 -2.36 4.20 -12.32
N TRP A 122 -2.39 3.11 -13.09
CA TRP A 122 -3.62 2.47 -13.54
C TRP A 122 -4.45 1.97 -12.37
N TRP A 123 -3.81 1.28 -11.41
CA TRP A 123 -4.47 0.80 -10.20
C TRP A 123 -5.03 1.95 -9.38
N ILE A 124 -4.27 3.04 -9.25
CA ILE A 124 -4.70 4.25 -8.52
C ILE A 124 -5.93 4.89 -9.18
N ASP A 125 -5.95 5.03 -10.50
CA ASP A 125 -7.02 5.73 -11.21
C ASP A 125 -8.33 4.94 -11.20
N ASN A 126 -8.27 3.60 -11.20
CA ASN A 126 -9.44 2.73 -11.25
C ASN A 126 -9.94 2.26 -9.87
N ARG A 127 -9.28 2.67 -8.78
CA ARG A 127 -9.53 2.14 -7.42
C ARG A 127 -10.96 2.33 -6.88
N GLU A 128 -11.71 3.28 -7.43
CA GLU A 128 -13.07 3.62 -6.99
C GLU A 128 -14.15 2.91 -7.82
N ILE A 129 -13.76 2.13 -8.83
CA ILE A 129 -14.69 1.32 -9.63
C ILE A 129 -15.16 0.13 -8.79
N ALA A 130 -16.40 -0.34 -9.05
CA ALA A 130 -16.96 -1.45 -8.30
C ALA A 130 -16.12 -2.73 -8.50
N ALA A 131 -15.97 -3.50 -7.42
CA ALA A 131 -15.13 -4.70 -7.42
C ALA A 131 -15.59 -5.79 -8.40
N ALA A 132 -16.89 -5.85 -8.69
CA ALA A 132 -17.47 -6.77 -9.67
C ALA A 132 -17.07 -6.43 -11.11
N ASP A 133 -16.70 -5.17 -11.40
CA ASP A 133 -16.35 -4.69 -12.74
C ASP A 133 -14.85 -4.81 -13.05
N LEU A 134 -14.03 -5.20 -12.05
CA LEU A 134 -12.59 -5.40 -12.23
C LEU A 134 -12.22 -6.36 -13.38
N PRO A 135 -12.92 -7.50 -13.62
CA PRO A 135 -12.63 -8.36 -14.76
C PRO A 135 -12.76 -7.65 -16.10
N GLU A 136 -13.76 -6.78 -16.27
CA GLU A 136 -13.97 -6.01 -17.50
C GLU A 136 -12.82 -5.00 -17.70
N LEU A 137 -12.46 -4.26 -16.65
CA LEU A 137 -11.32 -3.34 -16.68
C LEU A 137 -10.01 -4.04 -17.03
N LEU A 138 -9.79 -5.25 -16.52
CA LEU A 138 -8.57 -6.01 -16.78
C LEU A 138 -8.54 -6.66 -18.17
N ALA A 139 -9.70 -6.97 -18.74
CA ALA A 139 -9.81 -7.45 -20.11
C ALA A 139 -9.44 -6.34 -21.11
N GLU A 140 -9.84 -5.10 -20.82
CA GLU A 140 -9.57 -3.93 -21.66
C GLU A 140 -8.94 -2.78 -20.86
N PRO A 141 -7.68 -2.94 -20.40
CA PRO A 141 -7.10 -1.99 -19.44
C PRO A 141 -6.68 -0.66 -20.09
N GLY A 142 -6.79 -0.56 -21.42
CA GLY A 142 -6.47 0.64 -22.17
C GLY A 142 -4.97 0.96 -22.23
N PRO A 143 -4.60 2.07 -22.90
CA PRO A 143 -3.22 2.49 -23.01
C PRO A 143 -2.65 2.88 -21.64
N GLY A 144 -1.38 2.56 -21.41
CA GLY A 144 -0.66 2.93 -20.18
C GLY A 144 -0.84 1.98 -19.00
N ALA A 145 -1.64 0.91 -19.14
CA ALA A 145 -1.76 -0.15 -18.14
C ALA A 145 -0.48 -0.98 -17.98
N ILE A 146 0.25 -1.18 -19.09
CA ILE A 146 1.56 -1.82 -19.11
C ILE A 146 2.61 -0.72 -19.09
N ALA A 147 3.19 -0.46 -17.92
CA ALA A 147 4.29 0.47 -17.82
C ALA A 147 5.56 -0.19 -18.37
N ARG A 148 6.27 0.53 -19.25
CA ARG A 148 7.62 0.14 -19.65
C ARG A 148 8.57 0.55 -18.53
N THR A 149 9.42 -0.36 -18.07
CA THR A 149 10.51 -0.01 -17.15
C THR A 149 11.34 1.11 -17.78
N ARG A 150 11.49 2.24 -17.08
CA ARG A 150 12.54 3.21 -17.43
C ARG A 150 13.87 2.44 -17.32
N PRO A 151 14.76 2.49 -18.33
CA PRO A 151 16.05 1.83 -18.21
C PRO A 151 16.78 2.34 -16.95
N PRO A 152 17.42 1.45 -16.17
CA PRO A 152 18.12 1.86 -14.97
C PRO A 152 19.21 2.89 -15.35
N ALA A 153 19.35 3.93 -14.52
CA ALA A 153 20.42 4.90 -14.69
C ALA A 153 21.75 4.24 -14.31
N GLY A 154 22.43 3.61 -15.30
CA GLY A 154 23.78 3.05 -15.14
C GLY A 154 23.89 1.87 -14.16
N PRO A 155 25.00 1.12 -14.17
CA PRO A 155 25.10 -0.11 -13.42
C PRO A 155 25.34 0.20 -11.93
N GLY A 156 24.36 -0.12 -11.11
CA GLY A 156 24.44 -0.06 -9.66
C GLY A 156 23.44 -1.01 -9.02
N ALA A 157 23.95 -2.18 -8.62
CA ALA A 157 23.31 -3.22 -7.80
C ALA A 157 22.30 -4.17 -8.49
N ALA A 158 22.87 -5.28 -8.92
CA ALA A 158 22.41 -6.67 -8.77
C ALA A 158 20.90 -6.94 -8.69
N SER A 159 20.42 -7.58 -9.76
CA SER A 159 19.29 -8.48 -9.79
C SER A 159 19.29 -9.41 -8.59
N SER A 160 18.17 -9.44 -7.86
CA SER A 160 17.77 -10.64 -7.13
C SER A 160 16.66 -11.27 -7.95
N GLU A 161 16.93 -12.44 -8.54
CA GLU A 161 15.86 -13.36 -8.95
C GLU A 161 14.93 -13.57 -7.75
N PRO A 162 13.60 -13.39 -7.87
CA PRO A 162 12.72 -13.80 -6.80
C PRO A 162 12.82 -15.32 -6.71
N ALA A 163 13.29 -15.80 -5.56
CA ALA A 163 13.17 -17.20 -5.19
C ALA A 163 11.70 -17.62 -5.35
N PRO A 164 11.41 -18.84 -5.84
CA PRO A 164 10.03 -19.32 -5.83
C PRO A 164 9.50 -19.22 -4.40
N ALA A 165 8.36 -18.56 -4.22
CA ALA A 165 7.65 -18.51 -2.95
C ALA A 165 7.18 -19.93 -2.58
N ALA A 166 8.10 -20.74 -2.07
CA ALA A 166 7.85 -22.09 -1.64
C ALA A 166 6.99 -22.05 -0.36
N GLY A 167 5.74 -22.49 -0.48
CA GLY A 167 4.96 -22.99 0.65
C GLY A 167 4.02 -22.01 1.36
N ARG A 168 3.63 -20.87 0.77
CA ARG A 168 2.54 -20.03 1.32
C ARG A 168 1.33 -20.05 0.39
N VAL A 169 0.19 -20.47 0.91
CA VAL A 169 -1.09 -20.58 0.19
C VAL A 169 -1.60 -19.20 -0.23
N SER A 170 -1.87 -19.00 -1.53
CA SER A 170 -2.46 -17.76 -2.05
C SER A 170 -3.84 -17.52 -1.41
N PHE A 171 -4.18 -16.23 -1.18
CA PHE A 171 -5.52 -15.87 -0.70
C PHE A 171 -6.62 -16.39 -1.65
N PHE A 172 -6.33 -16.42 -2.95
CA PHE A 172 -7.27 -16.80 -4.00
C PHE A 172 -7.39 -18.31 -4.21
N ASP A 173 -6.71 -19.15 -3.42
CA ASP A 173 -6.92 -20.60 -3.41
C ASP A 173 -8.06 -21.00 -2.47
N LYS A 174 -9.27 -21.12 -3.05
CA LYS A 174 -10.49 -21.49 -2.32
C LYS A 174 -10.43 -22.89 -1.68
N LYS A 175 -9.61 -23.82 -2.22
CA LYS A 175 -9.49 -25.18 -1.67
C LYS A 175 -8.54 -25.24 -0.49
N ALA A 176 -7.50 -24.40 -0.49
CA ALA A 176 -6.50 -24.38 0.57
C ALA A 176 -6.86 -23.47 1.76
N ASN A 177 -7.85 -22.58 1.60
CA ASN A 177 -8.35 -21.68 2.66
C ASN A 177 -9.68 -22.14 3.31
N ARG A 178 -10.11 -23.40 3.10
CA ARG A 178 -11.35 -23.99 3.65
C ARG A 178 -11.05 -25.04 4.69
#